data_AF-A0A9D1E3U5-F1
#
_entry.id   AF-A0A9D1E3U5-F1
#
_cell.length_a   1.000
_cell.length_b   1.000
_cell.length_c   1.000
_cell.angle_alpha   90.00
_cell.angle_beta   90.00
_cell.angle_gamma   90.00
#
_symmetry.space_group_name_H-M   'P 1'
#
loop_
_entity.id
_entity.type
_entity.pdbx_description
1 polymer ?
#
loop_
_entity_poly.entity_id
_entity_poly.type
_entity_poly.pdbx_seq_one_letter_code
_entity_poly.pdbx_strand_id
1 'polypeptide(L)'
;MRKKLAILTAAVVILTCVFAFTACDDKPEMQTLSELTLPQMEDNQACVIIKEGESKYSCFVVTLGEDGTMAQNGEQLLQYLQEKSNLALNWQDSAYGKYLLGIGNITADESKGEFVAIFTSVEKDKGSWAGVPSYQAGETELVSSAVGISEMTVQPGAVIYFEISTY
;
A
#
# COMPACT_ATOMS: atom_id res chain seq x y z
N MET A 1 39.25 -32.83 54.23
CA MET A 1 39.28 -31.35 54.13
C MET A 1 39.31 -30.97 52.64
N ARG A 2 38.36 -30.12 52.19
CA ARG A 2 38.45 -29.13 51.07
C ARG A 2 38.88 -29.66 49.67
N LYS A 3 38.37 -29.26 48.51
CA LYS A 3 37.33 -28.36 48.00
C LYS A 3 37.24 -28.65 46.47
N LYS A 4 36.02 -28.58 45.94
CA LYS A 4 35.48 -28.25 44.59
C LYS A 4 36.41 -27.89 43.39
N LEU A 5 35.76 -27.95 42.20
CA LEU A 5 35.98 -27.33 40.85
C LEU A 5 36.66 -28.25 39.82
N ALA A 6 36.01 -28.82 38.79
CA ALA A 6 35.22 -28.31 37.63
C ALA A 6 36.08 -27.92 36.40
N ILE A 7 35.44 -27.94 35.21
CA ILE A 7 35.86 -27.53 33.84
C ILE A 7 36.06 -28.74 32.91
N LEU A 8 35.01 -29.24 32.22
CA LEU A 8 34.39 -28.73 30.98
C LEU A 8 35.36 -28.71 29.79
N THR A 9 35.38 -29.78 28.98
CA THR A 9 36.17 -29.88 27.75
C THR A 9 35.22 -29.92 26.56
N ALA A 10 35.40 -28.96 25.65
CA ALA A 10 34.57 -28.68 24.50
C ALA A 10 34.59 -29.81 23.46
N ALA A 11 33.40 -30.20 22.98
CA ALA A 11 33.24 -31.02 21.78
C ALA A 11 32.66 -30.13 20.67
N VAL A 12 33.55 -29.65 19.80
CA VAL A 12 33.21 -28.99 18.53
C VAL A 12 33.58 -29.95 17.41
N VAL A 13 32.59 -30.57 16.77
CA VAL A 13 32.76 -31.23 15.47
C VAL A 13 31.54 -30.93 14.61
N ILE A 14 31.65 -29.81 13.89
CA ILE A 14 31.49 -29.71 12.43
C ILE A 14 30.36 -30.57 11.84
N LEU A 15 29.16 -30.00 11.76
CA LEU A 15 28.08 -30.45 10.88
C LEU A 15 28.08 -29.54 9.64
N THR A 16 28.85 -29.94 8.63
CA THR A 16 28.98 -29.27 7.34
C THR A 16 27.79 -29.53 6.42
N CYS A 17 27.25 -28.43 5.89
CA CYS A 17 26.79 -28.24 4.52
C CYS A 17 25.65 -29.12 3.98
N VAL A 18 24.41 -28.65 4.19
CA VAL A 18 23.45 -28.51 3.09
C VAL A 18 22.69 -27.18 3.32
N PHE A 19 23.32 -26.06 2.99
CA PHE A 19 22.54 -24.85 2.67
C PHE A 19 21.98 -25.09 1.27
N ALA A 20 20.77 -25.66 1.23
CA ALA A 20 19.94 -25.56 0.05
C ALA A 20 19.61 -24.06 -0.10
N PHE A 21 20.37 -23.35 -0.93
CA PHE A 21 19.90 -22.10 -1.50
C PHE A 21 18.76 -22.44 -2.46
N THR A 22 17.59 -22.73 -1.89
CA THR A 22 16.35 -22.40 -2.57
C THR A 22 16.30 -20.88 -2.51
N ALA A 23 16.85 -20.22 -3.52
CA ALA A 23 16.36 -18.90 -3.91
C ALA A 23 14.93 -19.13 -4.42
N CYS A 24 14.01 -19.39 -3.50
CA CYS A 24 12.63 -19.02 -3.70
C CYS A 24 12.68 -17.50 -3.75
N ASP A 25 12.34 -16.94 -4.91
CA ASP A 25 11.82 -15.58 -5.00
C ASP A 25 10.63 -15.54 -4.03
N ASP A 26 10.89 -15.24 -2.77
CA ASP A 26 9.85 -15.13 -1.75
C ASP A 26 9.02 -13.92 -2.17
N LYS A 27 7.79 -14.20 -2.62
CA LYS A 27 6.80 -13.14 -2.79
C LYS A 27 6.75 -12.39 -1.47
N PRO A 28 6.81 -11.04 -1.49
CA PRO A 28 6.75 -10.27 -0.26
C PRO A 28 5.52 -10.67 0.53
N GLU A 29 5.72 -10.91 1.83
CA GLU A 29 4.66 -11.34 2.72
C GLU A 29 3.55 -10.28 2.75
N MET A 30 2.29 -10.74 2.78
CA MET A 30 1.14 -9.86 2.91
C MET A 30 1.22 -9.10 4.23
N GLN A 31 1.23 -7.78 4.17
CA GLN A 31 1.33 -6.92 5.34
C GLN A 31 -0.06 -6.60 5.88
N THR A 32 -0.27 -6.74 7.18
CA THR A 32 -1.53 -6.31 7.80
C THR A 32 -1.45 -4.83 8.17
N LEU A 33 -2.40 -4.02 7.73
CA LEU A 33 -2.55 -2.63 8.17
C LEU A 33 -3.26 -2.61 9.54
N SER A 34 -2.58 -3.11 10.59
CA SER A 34 -3.19 -3.40 11.90
C SER A 34 -3.76 -2.18 12.63
N GLU A 35 -3.23 -0.98 12.36
CA GLU A 35 -3.69 0.28 12.95
C GLU A 35 -4.81 0.95 12.13
N LEU A 36 -5.14 0.39 10.96
CA LEU A 36 -6.19 0.90 10.07
C LEU A 36 -7.50 0.17 10.36
N THR A 37 -8.49 0.91 10.87
CA THR A 37 -9.88 0.45 10.86
C THR A 37 -10.55 0.95 9.58
N LEU A 38 -10.90 0.04 8.68
CA LEU A 38 -11.66 0.43 7.49
C LEU A 38 -13.02 0.98 7.90
N PRO A 39 -13.44 2.14 7.35
CA PRO A 39 -14.79 2.63 7.55
C PRO A 39 -15.78 1.64 6.93
N GLN A 40 -16.94 1.49 7.56
CA GLN A 40 -18.07 0.78 6.96
C GLN A 40 -18.55 1.59 5.75
N MET A 41 -18.74 0.92 4.61
CA MET A 41 -19.19 1.54 3.37
C MET A 41 -20.60 1.04 3.03
N GLU A 42 -21.43 1.95 2.53
CA GLU A 42 -22.71 1.62 1.89
C GLU A 42 -22.50 1.08 0.46
N ASP A 43 -23.56 0.48 -0.11
CA ASP A 43 -23.53 -0.26 -1.38
C ASP A 43 -23.07 0.56 -2.60
N ASN A 44 -23.05 1.88 -2.51
CA ASN A 44 -22.64 2.81 -3.57
C ASN A 44 -21.38 3.62 -3.22
N GLN A 45 -20.63 3.24 -2.18
CA GLN A 45 -19.47 4.01 -1.70
C GLN A 45 -18.14 3.41 -2.12
N ALA A 46 -17.11 4.25 -2.22
CA ALA A 46 -15.72 3.86 -2.33
C ALA A 46 -14.89 4.53 -1.24
N CYS A 47 -13.74 3.94 -0.89
CA CYS A 47 -12.83 4.46 0.13
C CYS A 47 -11.46 4.81 -0.46
N VAL A 48 -10.96 6.00 -0.12
CA VAL A 48 -9.57 6.43 -0.34
C VAL A 48 -8.85 6.46 1.00
N ILE A 49 -7.68 5.83 1.05
CA ILE A 49 -6.85 5.70 2.25
C ILE A 49 -5.46 6.23 1.94
N ILE A 50 -4.95 7.12 2.77
CA ILE A 50 -3.60 7.68 2.63
C ILE A 50 -2.84 7.36 3.91
N LYS A 51 -1.71 6.66 3.80
CA LYS A 51 -0.77 6.47 4.91
C LYS A 51 0.10 7.72 5.03
N GLU A 52 -0.12 8.49 6.08
CA GLU A 52 0.59 9.76 6.38
C GLU A 52 1.74 9.60 7.38
N GLY A 53 1.98 8.38 7.84
CA GLY A 53 3.02 8.02 8.80
C GLY A 53 2.93 6.54 9.13
N GLU A 54 3.81 6.05 10.01
CA GLU A 54 3.90 4.61 10.34
C GLU A 54 2.55 4.01 10.79
N SER A 55 1.78 4.76 11.57
CA SER A 55 0.46 4.35 12.09
C SER A 55 -0.61 5.43 11.91
N LYS A 56 -0.42 6.35 10.95
CA LYS A 56 -1.34 7.46 10.72
C LYS A 56 -1.98 7.34 9.35
N TYR A 57 -3.31 7.31 9.32
CA TYR A 57 -4.09 7.18 8.09
C TYR A 57 -5.13 8.29 7.99
N SER A 58 -5.31 8.82 6.79
CA SER A 58 -6.47 9.63 6.41
C SER A 58 -7.39 8.75 5.55
N CYS A 59 -8.67 8.67 5.92
CA CYS A 59 -9.66 7.86 5.20
C CYS A 59 -10.81 8.75 4.73
N PHE A 60 -11.15 8.63 3.45
CA PHE A 60 -12.27 9.33 2.83
C PHE A 60 -13.24 8.30 2.26
N VAL A 61 -14.50 8.37 2.68
CA VAL A 61 -15.58 7.58 2.10
C VAL A 61 -16.37 8.48 1.17
N VAL A 62 -16.55 8.04 -0.07
CA VAL A 62 -17.19 8.82 -1.13
C VAL A 62 -18.38 8.04 -1.68
N THR A 63 -19.56 8.62 -1.59
CA THR A 63 -20.77 8.13 -2.28
C THR A 63 -20.62 8.39 -3.78
N LEU A 64 -20.74 7.33 -4.59
CA LEU A 64 -20.65 7.39 -6.04
C LEU A 64 -22.03 7.65 -6.66
N GLY A 65 -22.11 8.53 -7.66
CA GLY A 65 -23.32 8.77 -8.43
C GLY A 65 -24.32 9.77 -7.83
N GLU A 66 -24.07 10.29 -6.63
CA GLU A 66 -24.84 11.40 -6.01
C GLU A 66 -23.97 12.67 -5.92
N ASP A 67 -24.57 13.86 -5.90
CA ASP A 67 -23.86 15.15 -5.71
C ASP A 67 -22.69 15.46 -6.68
N GLY A 68 -22.73 14.91 -7.90
CA GLY A 68 -21.76 15.21 -8.96
C GLY A 68 -20.51 14.33 -8.98
N THR A 69 -20.40 13.31 -8.12
CA THR A 69 -19.38 12.25 -8.23
C THR A 69 -19.73 11.26 -9.32
N MET A 70 -19.67 11.69 -10.57
CA MET A 70 -19.51 10.77 -11.70
C MET A 70 -18.02 10.39 -11.86
N ALA A 71 -17.33 10.11 -10.76
CA ALA A 71 -15.93 9.68 -10.81
C ALA A 71 -15.87 8.29 -11.47
N GLN A 72 -15.52 8.29 -12.76
CA GLN A 72 -15.35 7.08 -13.56
C GLN A 72 -13.97 6.45 -13.33
N ASN A 73 -13.03 7.24 -12.80
CA ASN A 73 -11.69 6.81 -12.50
C ASN A 73 -11.13 7.45 -11.22
N GLY A 74 -9.96 6.98 -10.81
CA GLY A 74 -9.27 7.46 -9.61
C GLY A 74 -8.91 8.95 -9.69
N GLU A 75 -8.54 9.47 -10.86
CA GLU A 75 -8.24 10.90 -11.03
C GLU A 75 -9.44 11.77 -10.68
N GLN A 76 -10.62 11.47 -11.24
CA GLN A 76 -11.85 12.20 -10.97
C GLN A 76 -12.28 12.08 -9.51
N LEU A 77 -12.06 10.91 -8.88
CA LEU A 77 -12.32 10.72 -7.46
C LEU A 77 -11.43 11.62 -6.59
N LEU A 78 -10.13 11.72 -6.90
CA LEU A 78 -9.22 12.60 -6.18
C LEU A 78 -9.54 14.07 -6.44
N GLN A 79 -9.87 14.47 -7.67
CA GLN A 79 -10.32 15.83 -7.98
C GLN A 79 -11.55 16.21 -7.15
N TYR A 80 -12.53 15.31 -7.04
CA TYR A 80 -13.69 15.51 -6.17
C TYR A 80 -13.29 15.72 -4.71
N LEU A 81 -12.39 14.89 -4.16
CA LEU A 81 -11.90 15.04 -2.79
C LEU A 81 -11.11 16.34 -2.57
N GLN A 82 -10.38 16.80 -3.58
CA GLN A 82 -9.73 18.11 -3.56
C GLN A 82 -10.75 19.24 -3.46
N GLU A 83 -11.83 19.18 -4.25
CA GLU A 83 -12.87 20.22 -4.27
C GLU A 83 -13.77 20.22 -3.04
N LYS A 84 -14.16 19.03 -2.55
CA LYS A 84 -15.17 18.88 -1.48
C LYS A 84 -14.60 18.67 -0.10
N SER A 85 -13.44 18.05 0.00
CA SER A 85 -12.79 17.72 1.28
C SER A 85 -11.48 18.48 1.48
N ASN A 86 -11.13 19.38 0.57
CA ASN A 86 -9.88 20.15 0.59
C ASN A 86 -8.64 19.23 0.66
N LEU A 87 -8.71 18.06 0.02
CA LEU A 87 -7.56 17.15 -0.09
C LEU A 87 -6.46 17.82 -0.92
N ALA A 88 -5.28 17.96 -0.32
CA ALA A 88 -4.11 18.45 -1.04
C ALA A 88 -3.65 17.43 -2.08
N LEU A 89 -3.45 17.86 -3.33
CA LEU A 89 -2.96 17.03 -4.42
C LEU A 89 -1.80 17.75 -5.12
N ASN A 90 -0.75 16.99 -5.40
CA ASN A 90 0.36 17.40 -6.24
C ASN A 90 0.55 16.34 -7.31
N TRP A 91 0.38 16.71 -8.57
CA TRP A 91 0.57 15.83 -9.71
C TRP A 91 1.08 16.60 -10.92
N GLN A 92 1.55 15.87 -11.92
CA GLN A 92 1.93 16.42 -13.21
C GLN A 92 1.30 15.61 -14.35
N ASP A 93 1.22 16.22 -15.53
CA ASP A 93 0.83 15.51 -16.74
C ASP A 93 1.94 14.54 -17.19
N SER A 94 1.53 13.38 -17.68
CA SER A 94 2.42 12.39 -18.31
C SER A 94 1.75 11.81 -19.56
N ALA A 95 2.50 10.99 -20.32
CA ALA A 95 1.94 10.28 -21.47
C ALA A 95 0.83 9.28 -21.10
N TYR A 96 0.70 8.93 -19.81
CA TYR A 96 -0.23 7.92 -19.28
C TYR A 96 -1.28 8.53 -18.34
N GLY A 97 -1.51 9.85 -18.43
CA GLY A 97 -2.40 10.59 -17.53
C GLY A 97 -1.65 11.28 -16.39
N LYS A 98 -2.34 11.57 -15.29
CA LYS A 98 -1.78 12.25 -14.11
C LYS A 98 -0.82 11.34 -13.37
N TYR A 99 0.39 11.85 -13.14
CA TYR A 99 1.37 11.23 -12.27
C TYR A 99 1.36 11.92 -10.91
N LEU A 100 1.02 11.18 -9.84
CA LEU A 100 0.94 11.70 -8.47
C LEU A 100 2.33 11.87 -7.87
N LEU A 101 2.65 13.11 -7.48
CA LEU A 101 3.85 13.49 -6.74
C LEU A 101 3.57 13.61 -5.23
N GLY A 102 2.31 13.85 -4.85
CA GLY A 102 1.88 13.95 -3.46
C GLY A 102 0.36 13.95 -3.31
N ILE A 103 -0.10 13.49 -2.15
CA ILE A 103 -1.52 13.36 -1.80
C ILE A 103 -1.68 13.54 -0.28
N GLY A 104 -2.63 14.37 0.14
CA GLY A 104 -2.80 14.71 1.56
C GLY A 104 -1.51 15.32 2.14
N ASN A 105 -1.00 14.72 3.21
CA ASN A 105 0.24 15.17 3.86
C ASN A 105 1.52 14.45 3.37
N ILE A 106 1.43 13.56 2.37
CA ILE A 106 2.60 12.86 1.83
C ILE A 106 3.03 13.44 0.49
N THR A 107 4.34 13.52 0.27
CA THR A 107 4.97 13.96 -0.98
C THR A 107 6.21 13.14 -1.20
N ALA A 108 6.36 12.58 -2.39
CA ALA A 108 7.50 11.78 -2.77
C ALA A 108 8.75 12.64 -2.99
N ASP A 109 9.89 12.17 -2.51
CA ASP A 109 11.19 12.76 -2.74
C ASP A 109 11.96 11.98 -3.83
N GLU A 110 11.94 12.50 -5.06
CA GLU A 110 12.66 11.89 -6.19
C GLU A 110 14.17 11.70 -5.91
N SER A 111 14.77 12.57 -5.10
CA SER A 111 16.20 12.44 -4.73
C SER A 111 16.50 11.20 -3.89
N LYS A 112 15.47 10.61 -3.28
CA LYS A 112 15.52 9.35 -2.53
C LYS A 112 14.96 8.15 -3.32
N GLY A 113 14.57 8.33 -4.58
CA GLY A 113 13.87 7.30 -5.34
C GLY A 113 12.47 7.00 -4.81
N GLU A 114 11.85 7.96 -4.12
CA GLU A 114 10.50 7.82 -3.60
C GLU A 114 9.44 8.12 -4.67
N PHE A 115 8.29 7.47 -4.56
CA PHE A 115 7.11 7.72 -5.38
C PHE A 115 5.83 7.45 -4.58
N VAL A 116 4.70 8.01 -5.03
CA VAL A 116 3.38 7.68 -4.47
C VAL A 116 2.92 6.36 -5.07
N ALA A 117 2.98 5.29 -4.29
CA ALA A 117 2.47 3.98 -4.68
C ALA A 117 0.94 3.94 -4.53
N ILE A 118 0.29 3.21 -5.43
CA ILE A 118 -1.17 3.06 -5.46
C ILE A 118 -1.52 1.59 -5.37
N PHE A 119 -2.34 1.23 -4.41
CA PHE A 119 -2.89 -0.10 -4.22
C PHE A 119 -4.41 -0.06 -4.34
N THR A 120 -5.00 -1.15 -4.79
CA THR A 120 -6.43 -1.24 -5.08
C THR A 120 -7.00 -2.59 -4.69
N SER A 121 -8.26 -2.60 -4.26
CA SER A 121 -9.06 -3.82 -4.13
C SER A 121 -9.76 -4.22 -5.44
N VAL A 122 -9.72 -3.38 -6.48
CA VAL A 122 -10.45 -3.58 -7.73
C VAL A 122 -9.75 -4.62 -8.59
N GLU A 123 -10.37 -5.79 -8.74
CA GLU A 123 -9.77 -6.98 -9.35
C GLU A 123 -9.12 -6.74 -10.72
N LYS A 124 -9.81 -6.04 -11.63
CA LYS A 124 -9.32 -5.81 -12.99
C LYS A 124 -8.10 -4.88 -13.08
N ASP A 125 -7.85 -4.10 -12.03
CA ASP A 125 -6.75 -3.15 -11.96
C ASP A 125 -5.62 -3.65 -11.05
N LYS A 126 -5.75 -4.86 -10.48
CA LYS A 126 -4.68 -5.50 -9.72
C LYS A 126 -3.52 -5.82 -10.65
N GLY A 127 -2.30 -5.45 -10.26
CA GLY A 127 -1.11 -5.96 -10.92
C GLY A 127 -0.32 -6.94 -10.06
N SER A 128 0.76 -7.43 -10.63
CA SER A 128 1.60 -8.46 -10.05
C SER A 128 3.07 -8.16 -10.37
N TRP A 129 3.74 -7.44 -9.47
CA TRP A 129 5.17 -7.17 -9.57
C TRP A 129 5.91 -7.91 -8.47
N ALA A 130 7.03 -8.52 -8.83
CA ALA A 130 7.92 -9.15 -7.86
C ALA A 130 8.43 -8.10 -6.86
N GLY A 131 8.49 -8.46 -5.58
CA GLY A 131 9.02 -7.58 -4.52
C GLY A 131 8.10 -6.45 -4.05
N VAL A 132 6.93 -6.24 -4.68
CA VAL A 132 5.94 -5.25 -4.21
C VAL A 132 4.97 -5.91 -3.23
N PRO A 133 4.82 -5.39 -1.99
CA PRO A 133 3.95 -6.00 -1.00
C PRO A 133 2.47 -5.97 -1.40
N SER A 134 1.68 -6.85 -0.80
CA SER A 134 0.23 -6.68 -0.69
C SER A 134 -0.14 -6.31 0.73
N TYR A 135 -1.33 -5.71 0.89
CA TYR A 135 -1.83 -5.28 2.18
C TYR A 135 -3.18 -5.90 2.49
N GLN A 136 -3.39 -6.26 3.75
CA GLN A 136 -4.69 -6.65 4.28
C GLN A 136 -5.24 -5.50 5.12
N ALA A 137 -6.37 -4.93 4.71
CA ALA A 137 -7.12 -3.92 5.44
C ALA A 137 -8.48 -4.51 5.83
N GLY A 138 -8.64 -4.91 7.10
CA GLY A 138 -9.81 -5.70 7.50
C GLY A 138 -9.90 -7.01 6.69
N GLU A 139 -11.03 -7.25 6.02
CA GLU A 139 -11.22 -8.39 5.10
C GLU A 139 -10.84 -8.06 3.63
N THR A 140 -10.45 -6.81 3.35
CA THR A 140 -10.09 -6.36 2.01
C THR A 140 -8.61 -6.54 1.74
N GLU A 141 -8.29 -7.34 0.73
CA GLU A 141 -6.95 -7.41 0.15
C GLU A 141 -6.73 -6.21 -0.79
N LEU A 142 -5.58 -5.57 -0.64
CA LEU A 142 -5.10 -4.46 -1.45
C LEU A 142 -3.79 -4.88 -2.10
N VAL A 143 -3.70 -4.75 -3.42
CA VAL A 143 -2.48 -5.05 -4.17
C VAL A 143 -2.14 -3.87 -5.05
N SER A 144 -0.88 -3.76 -5.46
CA SER A 144 -0.44 -2.64 -6.28
C SER A 144 -1.27 -2.55 -7.59
N SER A 145 -1.53 -1.32 -8.03
CA SER A 145 -2.36 -1.03 -9.19
C SER A 145 -1.59 -1.17 -10.50
N ALA A 146 -2.14 -1.94 -11.45
CA ALA A 146 -1.55 -2.19 -12.77
C ALA A 146 -1.59 -0.97 -13.68
N VAL A 147 -2.43 0.00 -13.31
CA VAL A 147 -2.73 1.20 -14.06
C VAL A 147 -2.51 2.45 -13.20
N GLY A 148 -2.24 3.56 -13.87
CA GLY A 148 -2.15 4.87 -13.21
C GLY A 148 -3.50 5.37 -12.71
N ILE A 149 -3.49 6.42 -11.89
CA ILE A 149 -4.70 6.96 -11.25
C ILE A 149 -5.76 7.43 -12.27
N SER A 150 -5.35 7.90 -13.45
CA SER A 150 -6.24 8.33 -14.54
C SER A 150 -6.99 7.19 -15.23
N GLU A 151 -6.51 5.96 -15.12
CA GLU A 151 -7.13 4.77 -15.74
C GLU A 151 -7.71 3.80 -14.70
N MET A 152 -7.29 3.95 -13.44
CA MET A 152 -7.81 3.18 -12.31
C MET A 152 -9.32 3.33 -12.21
N THR A 153 -10.01 2.20 -12.15
CA THR A 153 -11.46 2.16 -12.00
C THR A 153 -11.88 2.41 -10.57
N VAL A 154 -12.93 3.20 -10.46
CA VAL A 154 -13.66 3.45 -9.22
C VAL A 154 -15.04 2.83 -9.38
N GLN A 155 -15.40 1.94 -8.47
CA GLN A 155 -16.68 1.25 -8.44
C GLN A 155 -17.13 1.12 -6.98
N PRO A 156 -18.42 0.83 -6.74
CA PRO A 156 -18.86 0.59 -5.38
C PRO A 156 -18.07 -0.53 -4.69
N GLY A 157 -17.76 -0.32 -3.41
CA GLY A 157 -16.90 -1.16 -2.60
C GLY A 157 -15.40 -1.04 -2.89
N ALA A 158 -14.98 -0.21 -3.85
CA ALA A 158 -13.56 -0.03 -4.14
C ALA A 158 -12.83 0.60 -2.95
N VAL A 159 -11.66 0.07 -2.64
CA VAL A 159 -10.72 0.64 -1.65
C VAL A 159 -9.42 0.92 -2.38
N ILE A 160 -9.00 2.19 -2.34
CA ILE A 160 -7.76 2.66 -2.96
C ILE A 160 -6.85 3.16 -1.84
N TYR A 161 -5.63 2.64 -1.80
CA TYR A 161 -4.65 2.93 -0.77
C TYR A 161 -3.39 3.57 -1.36
N PHE A 162 -2.92 4.63 -0.72
CA PHE A 162 -1.75 5.40 -1.11
C PHE A 162 -0.71 5.40 0.00
N GLU A 163 0.55 5.22 -0.37
CA GLU A 163 1.70 5.42 0.50
C GLU A 163 2.90 5.91 -0.29
N ILE A 164 3.92 6.39 0.42
CA ILE A 164 5.25 6.56 -0.17
C ILE A 164 5.94 5.21 -0.21
N SER A 165 6.45 4.85 -1.38
CA SER A 165 7.31 3.69 -1.60
C SER A 165 8.61 4.13 -2.27
N THR A 166 9.59 3.24 -2.30
CA THR A 166 10.94 3.47 -2.85
C THR A 166 11.31 2.38 -3.85
N TYR A 167 12.03 2.71 -4.92
CA TYR A 167 12.57 1.75 -5.91
C TYR A 167 14.10 1.74 -5.95
#